data_AF-A0A2V6TBU8-F1
#
_entry.id   AF-A0A2V6TBU8-F1
#
_cell.length_a   1.000
_cell.length_b   1.000
_cell.length_c   1.000
_cell.angle_alpha   90.00
_cell.angle_beta   90.00
_cell.angle_gamma   90.00
#
_symmetry.space_group_name_H-M   'P 1'
#
loop_
_entity.id
_entity.type
_entity.pdbx_description
1 polymer ?
#
loop_
_entity_poly.entity_id
_entity_poly.type
_entity_poly.pdbx_seq_one_letter_code
_entity_poly.pdbx_strand_id
1 'polypeptide(L)'
;MAAELSREAYGDRYGPTVGDRVRLGDTNLLALIERDETSYGDEVLRGWAKTMRTGLMLRDQPTAASELDLIITNVVVIDPVLGVLKANIGVK
;
A
#
# COMPACT_ATOMS: atom_id res chain seq x y z
N MET A 1 -1.82 23.49 1.02
CA MET A 1 -1.92 23.35 -0.45
C MET A 1 -2.06 21.88 -0.74
N ALA A 2 -3.07 21.48 -1.52
CA ALA A 2 -3.16 20.11 -2.01
C ALA A 2 -2.16 19.98 -3.18
N ALA A 3 -1.25 19.01 -3.09
CA ALA A 3 -0.39 18.65 -4.21
C ALA A 3 -1.10 17.56 -5.02
N GLU A 4 -1.31 17.80 -6.30
CA GLU A 4 -1.90 16.81 -7.20
C GLU A 4 -0.79 15.99 -7.87
N LEU A 5 -1.05 14.68 -8.03
CA LEU A 5 -0.13 13.77 -8.71
C LEU A 5 -0.88 13.06 -9.83
N SER A 6 -0.23 12.91 -10.99
CA SER A 6 -0.81 12.10 -12.06
C SER A 6 -0.93 10.64 -11.64
N ARG A 7 -1.94 9.94 -12.16
CA ARG A 7 -2.18 8.53 -11.83
C ARG A 7 -0.99 7.63 -12.21
N GLU A 8 -0.33 7.92 -13.33
CA GLU A 8 0.91 7.23 -13.76
C GLU A 8 2.04 7.41 -12.74
N ALA A 9 2.33 8.66 -12.35
CA ALA A 9 3.38 8.94 -11.37
C ALA A 9 3.06 8.40 -9.96
N TYR A 10 1.77 8.26 -9.63
CA TYR A 10 1.33 7.56 -8.42
C TYR A 10 1.63 6.06 -8.52
N GLY A 11 1.23 5.43 -9.64
CA GLY A 11 1.46 4.03 -9.92
C GLY A 11 2.93 3.64 -9.85
N ASP A 12 3.82 4.47 -10.39
CA ASP A 12 5.27 4.25 -10.37
C ASP A 12 5.87 4.27 -8.96
N ARG A 13 5.27 5.02 -8.03
CA ARG A 13 5.81 5.22 -6.67
C ARG A 13 5.22 4.28 -5.64
N TYR A 14 3.91 4.09 -5.71
CA TYR A 14 3.13 3.43 -4.67
C TYR A 14 2.44 2.16 -5.19
N GLY A 15 2.61 1.84 -6.48
CA GLY A 15 1.84 0.80 -7.13
C GLY A 15 0.42 1.27 -7.52
N PRO A 16 -0.28 0.43 -8.28
CA PRO A 16 -1.63 0.73 -8.79
C PRO A 16 -2.64 0.93 -7.64
N THR A 17 -3.73 1.64 -7.90
CA THR A 17 -4.80 1.94 -6.93
C THR A 17 -6.19 1.72 -7.54
N VAL A 18 -7.27 2.06 -6.83
CA VAL A 18 -8.66 1.84 -7.26
C VAL A 18 -8.88 2.25 -8.72
N GLY A 19 -9.44 1.33 -9.51
CA GLY A 19 -9.71 1.52 -10.94
C GLY A 19 -8.59 1.05 -11.87
N ASP A 20 -7.36 0.90 -11.37
CA ASP A 20 -6.26 0.35 -12.15
C ASP A 20 -6.42 -1.16 -12.34
N ARG A 21 -5.79 -1.68 -13.39
CA ARG A 21 -5.79 -3.10 -13.72
C ARG A 21 -4.38 -3.64 -13.80
N VAL A 22 -4.15 -4.79 -13.19
CA VAL A 22 -2.87 -5.51 -13.24
C VAL A 22 -3.05 -6.77 -14.09
N ARG A 23 -2.19 -6.95 -15.10
CA ARG A 23 -2.16 -8.18 -15.89
C ARG A 23 -1.49 -9.29 -15.08
N LEU A 24 -2.13 -10.46 -15.05
CA LEU A 24 -1.60 -11.62 -14.35
C LEU A 24 -0.62 -12.37 -15.26
N GLY A 25 0.66 -12.05 -15.13
CA GLY A 25 1.73 -12.64 -15.93
C GLY A 25 1.55 -12.39 -17.43
N ASP A 26 1.74 -13.44 -18.23
CA ASP A 26 1.57 -13.45 -19.68
C ASP A 26 0.15 -13.84 -20.13
N THR A 27 -0.81 -13.91 -19.20
CA THR A 27 -2.19 -14.28 -19.51
C THR A 27 -3.00 -13.10 -20.07
N ASN A 28 -4.23 -13.40 -20.48
CA ASN A 28 -5.24 -12.42 -20.86
C ASN A 28 -6.09 -11.93 -19.66
N LEU A 29 -5.72 -12.29 -18.43
CA LEU A 29 -6.45 -11.91 -17.23
C LEU A 29 -5.97 -10.55 -16.71
N LEU A 30 -6.93 -9.68 -16.40
CA LEU A 30 -6.70 -8.36 -15.80
C LEU A 30 -7.44 -8.28 -14.45
N ALA A 31 -6.68 -8.14 -13.36
CA ALA A 31 -7.22 -7.93 -12.03
C ALA A 31 -7.52 -6.45 -11.82
N LEU A 32 -8.78 -6.08 -11.61
CA LEU A 32 -9.21 -4.72 -11.28
C LEU A 32 -9.07 -4.50 -9.78
N ILE A 33 -8.42 -3.41 -9.38
CA ILE A 33 -8.37 -3.02 -7.96
C ILE A 33 -9.69 -2.36 -7.59
N GLU A 34 -10.45 -3.02 -6.71
CA GLU A 34 -11.79 -2.61 -6.30
C GLU A 34 -11.78 -1.60 -5.15
N ARG A 35 -10.79 -1.73 -4.26
CA ARG A 35 -10.67 -0.98 -3.01
C ARG A 35 -9.19 -0.69 -2.72
N ASP A 36 -8.91 0.45 -2.11
CA ASP A 36 -7.60 0.83 -1.61
C ASP A 36 -7.78 1.31 -0.16
N GLU A 37 -7.19 0.58 0.78
CA GLU A 37 -7.25 0.85 2.21
C GLU A 37 -6.15 1.85 2.65
N THR A 38 -5.41 2.42 1.70
CA THR A 38 -4.41 3.46 1.95
C THR A 38 -5.02 4.87 1.86
N SER A 39 -4.41 5.82 2.57
CA SER A 39 -4.78 7.24 2.49
C SER A 39 -3.78 7.97 1.59
N TYR A 40 -4.28 8.64 0.55
CA TYR A 40 -3.40 9.29 -0.43
C TYR A 40 -2.56 10.41 0.21
N GLY A 41 -1.23 10.30 0.06
CA GLY A 41 -0.24 11.18 0.68
C GLY A 41 0.39 10.64 1.97
N ASP A 42 -0.22 9.61 2.57
CA ASP A 42 0.25 8.94 3.79
C ASP A 42 0.72 7.50 3.51
N GLU A 43 1.16 7.21 2.29
CA GLU A 43 1.64 5.89 1.92
C GLU A 43 2.90 5.50 2.72
N VAL A 44 2.95 4.25 3.17
CA VAL A 44 4.07 3.76 3.97
C VAL A 44 5.22 3.40 3.04
N LEU A 45 6.27 4.22 3.02
CA LEU A 45 7.46 4.04 2.22
C LEU A 45 8.65 3.76 3.16
N ARG A 46 9.37 2.68 2.88
CA ARG A 46 10.70 2.43 3.48
C ARG A 46 11.80 3.09 2.65
N GLY A 47 12.88 3.49 3.32
CA GLY A 47 14.07 4.06 2.70
C GLY A 47 14.52 5.37 3.34
N TRP A 48 15.64 5.90 2.85
CA TRP A 48 16.19 7.14 3.38
C TRP A 48 15.27 8.33 3.10
N ALA A 49 15.01 9.14 4.14
CA ALA A 49 14.10 10.28 4.10
C ALA A 49 12.67 9.94 3.61
N LYS A 50 12.19 8.72 3.86
CA LYS A 50 10.82 8.28 3.58
C LYS A 50 9.92 8.30 4.82
N THR A 51 8.66 7.93 4.65
CA THR A 51 7.59 8.07 5.66
C THR A 51 7.73 7.09 6.82
N MET A 52 8.26 5.88 6.59
CA MET A 52 8.47 4.88 7.65
C MET A 52 9.71 5.19 8.49
N ARG A 53 9.56 6.14 9.42
CA ARG A 53 10.60 6.59 10.36
C ARG A 53 10.00 7.00 11.69
N THR A 54 10.80 6.90 12.74
CA THR A 54 10.39 7.27 14.10
C THR A 54 9.86 8.70 14.16
N GLY A 55 8.69 8.87 14.77
CA GLY A 55 8.01 10.16 14.91
C GLY A 55 7.16 10.59 13.71
N LEU A 56 7.16 9.81 12.62
CA LEU A 56 6.22 9.91 11.50
C LEU A 56 5.28 8.69 11.53
N MET A 57 5.41 7.77 10.58
CA MET A 57 4.56 6.57 10.50
C MET A 57 5.03 5.42 11.39
N LEU A 58 6.16 5.58 12.10
CA LEU A 58 6.68 4.59 13.04
C LEU A 58 6.68 5.16 14.46
N ARG A 59 6.24 4.34 15.42
CA ARG A 59 6.41 4.61 16.86
C ARG A 59 7.60 3.82 17.40
N ASP A 60 8.40 4.47 18.22
CA ASP A 60 9.56 3.91 18.94
C ASP A 60 9.18 3.14 20.21
N GLN A 61 8.02 3.46 20.79
CA GLN A 61 7.52 2.80 22.00
C GLN A 61 6.07 2.33 21.81
N PRO A 62 5.82 1.35 20.91
CA PRO A 62 4.50 0.76 20.78
C PRO A 62 4.18 -0.09 22.02
N THR A 63 2.89 -0.28 22.31
CA THR A 63 2.47 -1.32 23.26
C THR A 63 2.68 -2.69 22.60
N ALA A 64 2.99 -3.72 23.40
CA ALA A 64 3.21 -5.07 22.88
C ALA A 64 2.04 -5.59 22.06
N ALA A 65 0.79 -5.17 22.31
CA ALA A 65 -0.37 -5.57 21.52
C ALA A 65 -0.43 -4.92 20.12
N SER A 66 0.16 -3.73 19.96
CA SER A 66 0.12 -2.95 18.72
C SER A 66 1.41 -3.00 17.89
N GLU A 67 2.46 -3.65 18.42
CA GLU A 67 3.72 -3.84 17.71
C GLU A 67 3.59 -4.92 16.64
N LEU A 68 3.99 -4.64 15.39
CA LEU A 68 4.02 -5.64 14.32
C LEU A 68 5.43 -6.22 14.20
N ASP A 69 5.53 -7.53 14.03
CA ASP A 69 6.79 -8.23 13.75
C ASP A 69 7.27 -7.97 12.33
N LEU A 70 6.32 -7.88 11.38
CA LEU A 70 6.57 -7.57 9.99
C LEU A 70 5.42 -6.73 9.43
N ILE A 71 5.76 -5.83 8.52
CA ILE A 71 4.78 -5.13 7.69
C ILE A 71 5.20 -5.19 6.22
N ILE A 72 4.25 -5.57 5.37
CA ILE A 72 4.33 -5.57 3.92
C ILE A 72 3.48 -4.40 3.42
N THR A 73 4.12 -3.42 2.79
CA THR A 73 3.50 -2.12 2.51
C THR A 73 3.07 -1.96 1.05
N ASN A 74 1.94 -1.29 0.81
CA ASN A 74 1.39 -0.94 -0.51
C ASN A 74 1.26 -2.13 -1.47
N VAL A 75 0.69 -3.24 -1.00
CA VAL A 75 0.52 -4.46 -1.80
C VAL A 75 -0.88 -4.56 -2.39
N VAL A 76 -0.96 -5.09 -3.60
CA VAL A 76 -2.21 -5.60 -4.17
C VAL A 76 -2.44 -7.01 -3.65
N VAL A 77 -3.51 -7.18 -2.89
CA VAL A 77 -3.99 -8.46 -2.38
C VAL A 77 -5.01 -9.01 -3.35
N ILE A 78 -4.86 -10.27 -3.73
CA ILE A 78 -5.83 -11.03 -4.51
C ILE A 78 -6.25 -12.21 -3.65
N ASP A 79 -7.47 -12.17 -3.14
CA ASP A 79 -8.00 -13.17 -2.23
C ASP A 79 -9.47 -13.53 -2.55
N PRO A 80 -9.89 -14.80 -2.45
CA PRO A 80 -11.26 -15.20 -2.76
C PRO A 80 -12.34 -14.62 -1.85
N VAL A 81 -12.01 -14.28 -0.60
CA VAL A 81 -12.96 -13.74 0.39
C VAL A 81 -12.93 -12.21 0.38
N LEU A 82 -11.74 -11.63 0.34
CA LEU A 82 -11.54 -10.18 0.42
C LEU A 82 -11.65 -9.47 -0.95
N GLY A 83 -11.49 -10.22 -2.05
CA GLY A 83 -11.46 -9.70 -3.42
C GLY A 83 -10.07 -9.17 -3.82
N VAL A 84 -10.05 -8.21 -4.75
CA VAL A 84 -8.82 -7.56 -5.21
C VAL A 84 -8.75 -6.14 -4.63
N LEU A 85 -7.83 -5.94 -3.69
CA LEU A 85 -7.68 -4.66 -2.98
C LEU A 85 -6.21 -4.27 -2.83
N LYS A 86 -5.96 -2.99 -2.56
CA LYS A 86 -4.65 -2.51 -2.14
C LYS A 86 -4.64 -2.21 -0.65
N ALA A 87 -3.63 -2.68 0.07
CA ALA A 87 -3.50 -2.48 1.51
C ALA A 87 -2.05 -2.63 2.00
N ASN A 88 -1.85 -2.39 3.29
CA ASN A 88 -0.68 -2.82 4.04
C ASN A 88 -1.06 -4.07 4.86
N ILE A 89 -0.18 -5.07 4.90
CA ILE A 89 -0.38 -6.29 5.69
C ILE A 89 0.58 -6.26 6.88
N GLY A 90 0.03 -6.24 8.09
CA GLY A 90 0.77 -6.41 9.33
C GLY A 90 0.77 -7.87 9.78
N VAL A 91 1.92 -8.38 10.22
CA VAL A 91 2.10 -9.70 10.82
C VAL A 91 2.57 -9.51 12.25
N LYS A 92 2.01 -10.30 13.16
CA LYS A 92 2.28 -10.32 14.59
C LYS A 92 2.13 -11.75 15.10
#